data_AF-A0A417U2X4-F1
#
_entry.id   AF-A0A417U2X4-F1
#
_cell.length_a   1.000
_cell.length_b   1.000
_cell.length_c   1.000
_cell.angle_alpha   90.00
_cell.angle_beta   90.00
_cell.angle_gamma   90.00
#
_symmetry.space_group_name_H-M   'P 1'
#
loop_
_entity.id
_entity.type
_entity.pdbx_description
1 polymer ?
#
loop_
_entity_poly.entity_id
_entity_poly.type
_entity_poly.pdbx_seq_one_letter_code
_entity_poly.pdbx_strand_id
1 'polypeptide(L)'
;TGEGAFKDVYSVMADWGANHGAFIYGHIGAELITLASMLRIHVSMHNVDTSEIFRPHVWSSFGTAELESADLAACQTFGSLY
;
A
#
# COMPACT_ATOMS: atom_id res chain seq x y z
N THR A 1 3.19 -11.92 -5.67
CA THR A 1 4.57 -11.82 -6.22
C THR A 1 4.56 -12.30 -7.67
N GLY A 2 5.58 -11.95 -8.47
CA GLY A 2 5.62 -12.30 -9.90
C GLY A 2 5.16 -11.20 -10.85
N GLU A 3 4.76 -10.05 -10.33
CA GLU A 3 4.26 -8.90 -11.08
C GLU A 3 4.84 -7.59 -10.51
N GLY A 4 4.84 -6.52 -11.31
CA GLY A 4 5.27 -5.18 -10.90
C GLY A 4 6.66 -5.16 -10.24
N ALA A 5 6.78 -4.42 -9.13
CA ALA A 5 7.99 -4.30 -8.32
C ALA A 5 8.42 -5.62 -7.63
N PHE A 6 7.58 -6.65 -7.64
CA PHE A 6 7.84 -7.95 -7.01
C PHE A 6 8.01 -9.08 -8.02
N LYS A 7 8.37 -8.76 -9.27
CA LYS A 7 8.66 -9.74 -10.33
C LYS A 7 9.97 -10.50 -10.10
N ASP A 8 10.96 -9.83 -9.52
CA ASP A 8 12.25 -10.41 -9.14
C ASP A 8 12.89 -9.59 -8.01
N VAL A 9 13.94 -10.15 -7.39
CA VAL A 9 14.60 -9.53 -6.23
C VAL A 9 15.31 -8.22 -6.60
N TYR A 10 15.75 -8.09 -7.86
CA TYR A 10 16.36 -6.87 -8.36
C TYR A 10 15.34 -5.74 -8.39
N SER A 11 14.13 -6.00 -8.88
CA SER A 11 13.05 -5.02 -8.98
C SER A 11 12.64 -4.51 -7.59
N VAL A 12 12.58 -5.41 -6.60
CA VAL A 12 12.32 -5.01 -5.21
C VAL A 12 13.33 -3.96 -4.72
N MET A 13 14.62 -4.15 -5.05
CA MET A 13 15.67 -3.19 -4.68
C MET A 13 15.63 -1.92 -5.55
N ALA A 14 15.38 -2.05 -6.85
CA ALA A 14 15.36 -0.95 -7.80
C ALA A 14 14.20 0.02 -7.55
N ASP A 15 13.07 -0.48 -7.06
CA ASP A 15 11.87 0.30 -6.73
C ASP A 15 11.88 0.80 -5.27
N TRP A 16 12.90 0.47 -4.47
CA TRP A 16 13.00 0.94 -3.09
C TRP A 16 13.40 2.42 -3.03
N GLY A 17 12.53 3.27 -2.48
CA GLY A 17 12.64 4.74 -2.58
C GLY A 17 13.68 5.43 -1.67
N ALA A 18 14.50 4.69 -0.92
CA ALA A 18 15.49 5.26 0.02
C ALA A 18 16.70 4.35 0.23
N ASN A 19 17.76 4.85 0.86
CA ASN A 19 18.93 4.03 1.23
C ASN A 19 18.75 3.27 2.56
N HIS A 20 17.66 3.51 3.28
CA HIS A 20 17.33 2.87 4.57
C HIS A 20 16.02 2.08 4.46
N GLY A 21 15.85 1.12 5.38
CA GLY A 21 14.61 0.38 5.59
C GLY A 21 14.41 0.09 7.08
N ALA A 22 13.17 -0.14 7.48
CA ALA A 22 12.82 -0.58 8.83
C ALA A 22 12.35 -2.03 8.77
N PHE A 23 12.89 -2.87 9.66
CA PHE A 23 12.55 -4.29 9.74
C PHE A 23 11.81 -4.57 11.05
N ILE A 24 10.81 -5.44 10.97
CA ILE A 24 9.97 -5.84 12.09
C ILE A 24 9.71 -7.34 12.00
N TYR A 25 9.59 -7.98 13.16
CA TYR A 25 9.27 -9.41 13.24
C TYR A 25 7.81 -9.67 12.81
N GLY A 26 7.62 -10.76 12.06
CA GLY A 26 6.32 -11.18 11.55
C GLY A 26 5.94 -10.54 10.21
N HIS A 27 4.84 -11.01 9.61
CA HIS A 27 4.29 -10.46 8.37
C HIS A 27 3.16 -9.48 8.71
N ILE A 28 3.49 -8.22 8.95
CA ILE A 28 2.51 -7.20 9.39
C ILE A 28 2.05 -6.25 8.27
N GLY A 29 2.16 -6.70 7.01
CA GLY A 29 1.91 -5.85 5.85
C GLY A 29 0.46 -5.37 5.76
N ALA A 30 -0.50 -6.22 6.11
CA ALA A 30 -1.92 -5.88 6.12
C ALA A 30 -2.23 -4.81 7.18
N GLU A 31 -1.64 -4.93 8.37
CA GLU A 31 -1.78 -3.97 9.46
C GLU A 31 -1.20 -2.60 9.08
N LEU A 32 -0.05 -2.58 8.38
CA LEU A 32 0.53 -1.33 7.87
C LEU A 32 -0.36 -0.70 6.79
N ILE A 33 -0.97 -1.48 5.90
CA ILE A 33 -1.93 -0.97 4.90
C ILE A 33 -3.16 -0.36 5.57
N THR A 34 -3.73 -1.05 6.57
CA THR A 34 -4.86 -0.52 7.34
C THR A 34 -4.49 0.78 8.05
N LEU A 35 -3.35 0.80 8.77
CA LEU A 35 -2.86 1.99 9.45
C LEU A 35 -2.60 3.15 8.48
N ALA A 36 -1.95 2.89 7.35
CA ALA A 36 -1.68 3.89 6.32
C ALA A 36 -2.98 4.50 5.78
N SER A 37 -4.02 3.69 5.54
CA SER A 37 -5.33 4.18 5.09
C SER A 37 -6.03 5.05 6.14
N MET A 38 -5.95 4.69 7.43
CA MET A 38 -6.45 5.55 8.52
C MET A 38 -5.74 6.90 8.53
N LEU A 39 -4.46 6.92 8.16
CA LEU A 39 -3.60 8.10 8.08
C LEU A 39 -3.58 8.75 6.68
N ARG A 40 -4.40 8.28 5.73
CA ARG A 40 -4.42 8.74 4.32
C ARG A 40 -3.02 8.85 3.71
N ILE A 41 -2.15 7.89 4.02
CA ILE A 41 -0.83 7.74 3.42
C ILE A 41 -0.96 6.70 2.32
N HIS A 42 -0.71 7.11 1.07
CA HIS A 42 -0.75 6.22 -0.08
C HIS A 42 0.34 5.15 0.03
N VAL A 43 -0.04 3.89 -0.17
CA VAL A 43 0.89 2.75 -0.23
C VAL A 43 1.26 2.47 -1.69
N SER A 44 2.42 2.98 -2.12
CA SER A 44 2.88 2.88 -3.51
C SER A 44 3.53 1.54 -3.88
N MET A 45 3.84 0.69 -2.90
CA MET A 45 4.49 -0.61 -3.13
C MET A 45 4.19 -1.56 -1.96
N HIS A 46 3.58 -2.72 -2.24
CA HIS A 46 3.42 -3.82 -1.30
C HIS A 46 3.23 -5.16 -2.03
N ASN A 47 3.54 -6.28 -1.37
CA ASN A 47 3.30 -7.64 -1.87
C ASN A 47 2.28 -8.44 -1.06
N VAL A 48 1.52 -7.75 -0.19
CA VAL A 48 0.40 -8.32 0.58
C VAL A 48 -0.67 -8.87 -0.37
N ASP A 49 -1.28 -9.99 -0.01
CA ASP A 49 -2.39 -10.59 -0.76
C ASP A 49 -3.61 -9.65 -0.76
N THR A 50 -4.29 -9.54 -1.89
CA THR A 50 -5.40 -8.59 -2.04
C THR A 50 -6.59 -8.91 -1.12
N SER A 51 -6.74 -10.17 -0.69
CA SER A 51 -7.78 -10.57 0.27
C SER A 51 -7.52 -10.06 1.70
N GLU A 52 -6.28 -9.68 2.02
CA GLU A 52 -5.90 -9.13 3.32
C GLU A 52 -5.95 -7.60 3.36
N ILE A 53 -6.18 -6.94 2.22
CA ILE A 53 -6.28 -5.47 2.16
C ILE A 53 -7.55 -5.02 2.85
N PHE A 54 -7.39 -4.41 4.03
CA PHE A 54 -8.49 -3.84 4.79
C PHE A 54 -8.32 -2.33 4.96
N ARG A 55 -9.26 -1.56 4.40
CA ARG A 55 -9.31 -0.10 4.41
C ARG A 55 -10.71 0.38 4.78
N PRO A 56 -10.91 1.66 5.15
CA PRO A 56 -12.27 2.19 5.38
C PRO A 56 -13.16 1.97 4.15
N HIS A 57 -14.41 1.58 4.38
CA HIS A 57 -15.36 1.21 3.33
C HIS A 57 -15.46 2.23 2.18
N VAL A 58 -15.29 3.53 2.48
CA VAL A 58 -15.32 4.62 1.49
C VAL A 58 -14.25 4.50 0.40
N TRP A 59 -13.14 3.78 0.62
CA TRP A 59 -12.13 3.54 -0.44
C TRP A 59 -12.73 2.85 -1.66
N SER A 60 -13.71 1.96 -1.47
CA SER A 60 -14.39 1.26 -2.57
C SER A 60 -15.12 2.20 -3.54
N SER A 61 -15.48 3.41 -3.09
CA SER A 61 -16.12 4.42 -3.94
C SER A 61 -15.16 5.08 -4.92
N PHE A 62 -13.84 4.94 -4.72
CA PHE A 62 -12.80 5.44 -5.63
C PHE A 62 -12.39 4.41 -6.69
N GLY A 63 -12.85 3.16 -6.56
CA GLY A 63 -12.57 2.07 -7.49
C GLY A 63 -12.35 0.74 -6.77
N THR A 64 -12.63 -0.36 -7.48
CA THR A 64 -12.53 -1.72 -6.92
C THR A 64 -11.64 -2.66 -7.73
N ALA A 65 -11.28 -2.30 -8.96
CA ALA A 65 -10.37 -3.09 -9.81
C ALA A 65 -8.91 -2.69 -9.57
N GLU A 66 -8.60 -1.40 -9.68
CA GLU A 66 -7.26 -0.85 -9.52
C GLU A 66 -7.07 -0.30 -8.09
N LEU A 67 -6.80 -1.18 -7.14
CA LEU A 67 -6.76 -0.84 -5.71
C LEU A 67 -5.68 0.20 -5.33
N GLU A 68 -4.58 0.25 -6.09
CA GLU A 68 -3.53 1.26 -5.91
C GLU A 68 -4.01 2.65 -6.35
N SER A 69 -4.64 2.74 -7.52
CA SER A 69 -5.20 3.99 -8.03
C SER A 69 -6.34 4.51 -7.13
N ALA A 70 -7.18 3.60 -6.63
CA ALA A 70 -8.24 3.93 -5.67
C ALA A 70 -7.65 4.47 -4.34
N ASP A 71 -6.56 3.88 -3.86
CA ASP A 71 -5.86 4.35 -2.66
C ASP A 71 -5.30 5.76 -2.82
N LEU A 72 -4.62 6.00 -3.95
CA LEU A 72 -4.07 7.32 -4.26
C LEU A 72 -5.18 8.38 -4.32
N ALA A 73 -6.27 8.08 -5.03
CA ALA A 73 -7.41 8.99 -5.17
C ALA A 73 -8.11 9.28 -3.81
N ALA A 74 -8.31 8.25 -2.99
CA ALA A 74 -8.88 8.41 -1.66
C ALA A 74 -7.97 9.26 -0.75
N CYS A 75 -6.66 8.96 -0.73
CA CYS A 75 -5.70 9.72 0.07
C CYS A 75 -5.60 11.19 -0.36
N GLN A 76 -5.59 11.46 -1.67
CA GLN A 76 -5.61 12.82 -2.21
C GLN A 76 -6.91 13.57 -1.86
N THR A 77 -8.05 12.88 -1.89
CA THR A 77 -9.36 13.50 -1.63
C THR A 77 -9.54 13.84 -0.16
N PHE A 78 -9.16 12.95 0.76
CA PHE A 78 -9.36 13.16 2.19
C PHE A 78 -8.23 13.96 2.86
N GLY A 79 -7.03 13.99 2.28
CA GLY A 79 -5.90 14.76 2.81
C GLY A 79 -5.37 14.26 4.16
N SER A 80 -4.50 15.04 4.81
CA SER A 80 -4.00 14.73 6.15
C SER A 80 -5.10 14.88 7.21
N LEU A 81 -4.93 14.21 8.35
CA LEU A 81 -5.92 14.19 9.44
C LEU A 81 -5.96 15.53 10.15
N TYR A 82 -4.79 16.16 10.18
CA TYR A 82 -4.41 17.35 10.90
C TYR A 82 -3.53 18.19 9.98
#